data_AF-A0A846X2F0-F1
#
_entry.id   AF-A0A846X2F0-F1
#
_cell.length_a   1.000
_cell.length_b   1.000
_cell.length_c   1.000
_cell.angle_alpha   90.00
_cell.angle_beta   90.00
_cell.angle_gamma   90.00
#
_symmetry.space_group_name_H-M   'P 1'
#
loop_
_entity.id
_entity.type
_entity.pdbx_description
1 polymer ?
#
loop_
_entity_poly.entity_id
_entity_poly.type
_entity_poly.pdbx_seq_one_letter_code
_entity_poly.pdbx_strand_id
1 'polypeptide(L)' 'MAVTSVDLDPRLIERARELTGERSNRSVIDLALRRLIASKQKGAMVDGIAGLSGLAEGLDAPVVSPAEAP' A
#
# COMPACT_ATOMS: atom_id res chain seq x y z
N MET A 1 -19.64 10.16 -11.21
CA MET A 1 -18.32 10.39 -10.58
C MET A 1 -18.05 11.88 -10.56
N ALA A 2 -17.77 12.47 -9.40
CA ALA A 2 -17.41 13.88 -9.32
C ALA A 2 -16.07 14.10 -10.03
N VAL A 3 -16.03 15.07 -10.93
CA VAL A 3 -14.80 15.52 -11.61
C VAL A 3 -14.38 16.79 -10.91
N THR A 4 -13.22 16.75 -10.25
CA THR A 4 -12.64 17.92 -9.57
C THR A 4 -11.47 18.41 -10.39
N SER A 5 -11.45 19.71 -10.72
CA SER A 5 -10.30 20.34 -11.34
C SER A 5 -9.24 20.63 -10.28
N VAL A 6 -8.00 20.23 -10.55
CA VAL A 6 -6.86 20.43 -9.66
C VAL A 6 -5.73 21.00 -10.50
N ASP A 7 -5.15 22.11 -10.05
CA ASP A 7 -3.97 22.68 -10.69
C ASP A 7 -2.73 21.92 -10.25
N LEU A 8 -1.92 21.52 -11.23
CA LEU A 8 -0.76 20.67 -11.07
C LEU A 8 0.31 21.13 -12.06
N ASP A 9 1.56 21.18 -11.60
CA ASP A 9 2.67 21.46 -12.49
C ASP A 9 2.70 20.43 -13.64
N PRO A 10 2.56 20.87 -14.91
CA PRO A 10 2.56 19.97 -16.06
C PRO A 10 3.82 19.11 -16.15
N ARG A 11 4.97 19.65 -15.72
CA ARG A 11 6.26 18.93 -15.75
C ARG A 11 6.30 17.79 -14.75
N LEU A 12 5.67 17.98 -13.57
CA LEU A 12 5.57 16.91 -12.57
C LEU A 12 4.70 15.76 -13.07
N ILE A 13 3.58 16.07 -13.70
CA ILE A 13 2.67 15.05 -14.24
C ILE A 13 3.30 14.31 -15.43
N GLU A 14 4.01 15.01 -16.30
CA GLU A 14 4.74 14.40 -17.41
C GLU A 14 5.80 13.41 -16.93
N ARG A 15 6.67 13.84 -16.01
CA ARG A 15 7.66 12.97 -15.39
C ARG A 15 7.03 11.77 -14.67
N ALA A 16 5.91 11.99 -13.97
CA ALA A 16 5.22 10.92 -13.29
C ALA A 16 4.65 9.90 -14.29
N ARG A 17 4.09 10.33 -15.43
CA ARG A 17 3.63 9.43 -16.50
C ARG A 17 4.76 8.60 -17.08
N GLU A 18 5.93 9.21 -17.33
CA GLU A 18 7.11 8.49 -17.83
C GLU A 18 7.56 7.40 -16.85
N LEU A 19 7.62 7.73 -15.56
CA LEU A 19 8.05 6.79 -14.53
C LEU A 19 7.06 5.67 -14.25
N THR A 20 5.75 5.91 -14.43
CA THR A 20 4.71 4.92 -14.14
C THR A 20 4.18 4.20 -15.39
N GLY A 21 4.48 4.68 -16.59
CA GLY A 21 3.94 4.16 -17.85
C GLY A 21 2.45 4.45 -18.07
N GLU A 22 1.89 5.40 -17.33
CA GLU A 22 0.44 5.63 -17.30
C GLU A 22 -0.05 6.52 -18.44
N ARG A 23 -1.20 6.13 -19.00
CA ARG A 23 -1.77 6.76 -20.21
C ARG A 23 -2.55 8.04 -19.91
N SER A 24 -2.92 8.29 -18.65
CA SER A 24 -3.72 9.46 -18.27
C SER A 24 -3.23 10.08 -16.96
N ASN A 25 -3.35 11.41 -16.85
CA ASN A 25 -3.04 12.15 -15.63
C ASN A 25 -3.88 11.63 -14.45
N ARG A 26 -5.13 11.26 -14.71
CA ARG A 26 -6.02 10.67 -13.72
C ARG A 26 -5.47 9.35 -13.17
N SER A 27 -4.99 8.46 -14.05
CA SER A 27 -4.42 7.17 -13.63
C SER A 27 -3.16 7.36 -12.78
N VAL A 28 -2.30 8.31 -13.15
CA VAL A 28 -1.12 8.68 -12.36
C VAL A 28 -1.52 9.14 -10.96
N ILE A 29 -2.50 10.03 -10.86
CA ILE A 29 -2.97 10.57 -9.58
C ILE A 29 -3.60 9.47 -8.73
N ASP A 30 -4.43 8.60 -9.31
CA ASP A 30 -5.03 7.46 -8.59
C ASP A 30 -3.94 6.51 -8.05
N LEU A 31 -2.95 6.18 -8.87
CA LEU A 31 -1.82 5.35 -8.47
C LEU A 31 -1.00 6.00 -7.34
N ALA A 32 -0.73 7.31 -7.44
CA ALA A 32 0.00 8.05 -6.42
C ALA A 32 -0.75 8.05 -5.09
N LEU A 33 -2.07 8.29 -5.10
CA LEU A 33 -2.91 8.28 -3.90
C LEU A 33 -2.95 6.89 -3.25
N ARG A 34 -3.14 5.82 -4.05
CA ARG A 34 -3.10 4.44 -3.53
C ARG A 34 -1.77 4.12 -2.87
N ARG A 35 -0.65 4.50 -3.50
CA ARG A 35 0.70 4.28 -2.95
C ARG A 35 0.93 5.09 -1.68
N LEU A 36 0.46 6.33 -1.61
CA LEU A 36 0.54 7.15 -0.41
C LEU A 36 -0.23 6.55 0.76
N ILE A 37 -1.49 6.15 0.53
CA ILE A 37 -2.33 5.50 1.55
C ILE A 37 -1.63 4.23 2.04
N ALA A 38 -1.19 3.36 1.12
CA ALA A 38 -0.48 2.15 1.47
C ALA A 38 0.81 2.44 2.26
N SER A 39 1.58 3.44 1.85
CA SER A 39 2.79 3.86 2.56
C SER A 39 2.52 4.34 3.99
N LYS A 40 1.37 5.00 4.23
CA LYS A 40 0.98 5.46 5.56
C LYS A 40 0.41 4.34 6.42
N GLN A 41 -0.37 3.43 5.83
CA GLN A 41 -0.88 2.24 6.51
C GLN A 41 0.22 1.25 6.89
N LYS A 42 1.32 1.17 6.11
CA LYS A 42 2.49 0.37 6.46
C LYS A 42 3.11 0.77 7.81
N GLY A 43 3.10 2.06 8.17
CA GLY A 43 3.57 2.51 9.49
C GLY A 43 2.74 1.88 10.61
N ALA A 44 1.41 2.01 10.54
CA ALA A 44 0.51 1.40 11.51
C ALA A 44 0.60 -0.13 11.55
N MET A 45 0.87 -0.78 10.41
CA MET A 45 1.13 -2.22 10.33
C MET A 45 2.44 -2.60 11.04
N VAL A 46 3.51 -1.84 10.83
CA VAL A 46 4.81 -2.06 11.49
C VAL A 46 4.68 -1.85 13.00
N ASP A 47 4.00 -0.78 13.42
CA ASP A 47 3.72 -0.52 14.84
C ASP A 47 2.89 -1.65 15.48
N GLY A 48 1.91 -2.18 14.74
CA GLY A 48 1.11 -3.33 15.16
C GLY A 48 1.94 -4.59 15.35
N ILE A 49 2.86 -4.89 14.43
CA ILE A 49 3.78 -6.04 14.55
C ILE A 49 4.75 -5.84 15.72
N ALA A 50 5.29 -4.65 15.91
CA ALA A 50 6.18 -4.34 17.03
C ALA A 50 5.49 -4.48 18.40
N GLY A 51 4.16 -4.32 18.45
CA GLY A 51 3.34 -4.53 19.64
C GLY A 51 2.94 -5.99 19.90
N LEU A 52 3.25 -6.94 19.00
CA LEU A 52 2.93 -8.35 19.21
C LEU A 52 3.90 -8.97 20.24
N SER A 53 3.35 -9.43 21.36
CA SER A 53 4.04 -10.32 22.29
C SER A 53 4.03 -11.76 21.76
N GLY A 54 5.18 -12.43 21.82
CA GLY A 54 5.33 -13.84 21.40
C GLY A 54 5.59 -14.06 19.92
N LEU A 55 5.92 -13.00 19.18
CA LEU A 55 6.31 -13.10 17.77
C LEU A 55 7.52 -14.02 17.59
N ALA A 56 8.54 -13.90 18.44
CA ALA A 56 9.73 -14.75 18.37
C ALA A 56 9.42 -16.24 18.59
N GLU A 57 8.46 -16.58 19.46
CA GLU A 57 8.06 -17.97 19.70
C GLU A 57 7.15 -18.53 18.59
N GLY A 58 6.44 -17.67 17.86
CA GLY A 58 5.56 -18.06 16.75
C GLY A 58 6.24 -18.19 15.39
N LEU A 59 7.44 -17.62 15.23
CA LEU A 59 8.24 -17.81 14.01
C LEU A 59 8.75 -19.26 13.95
N ASP A 60 8.56 -19.93 12.81
CA ASP A 60 8.86 -21.35 12.60
C ASP A 60 8.09 -22.34 13.49
N ALA A 61 7.03 -21.89 14.18
CA ALA A 61 6.16 -22.79 14.92
C ALA A 61 5.46 -23.78 13.96
N PRO A 62 5.32 -25.05 14.35
CA PRO A 62 4.66 -26.05 13.52
C PRO A 62 3.20 -25.64 13.22
N VAL A 63 2.86 -25.58 11.94
CA VAL A 63 1.51 -25.21 11.49
C VAL A 63 0.59 -26.42 11.61
N VAL A 64 -0.43 -26.33 12.46
CA VAL A 64 -1.48 -27.36 12.57
C VAL A 64 -2.55 -27.08 11.52
N SER A 65 -2.85 -28.06 10.66
CA SER A 65 -3.94 -27.94 9.69
C SER A 65 -5.29 -28.13 10.40
N PRO A 66 -6.31 -27.29 10.15
CA PRO A 66 -7.62 -27.39 10.81
C PRO A 66 -8.38 -28.71 10.57
N ALA A 67 -7.91 -29.54 9.63
CA ALA A 67 -8.51 -30.83 9.31
C ALA A 67 -8.10 -31.97 10.27
N GLU A 68 -7.19 -31.71 11.21
CA GLU A 68 -6.82 -32.63 12.30
C GLU A 68 -7.22 -32.02 13.65
N ALA A 69 -8.53 -31.84 13.86
CA ALA A 69 -9.07 -31.84 15.21
C ALA A 69 -9.82 -33.17 15.42
N PRO A 70 -9.55 -33.92 16.51
CA PRO A 70 -10.18 -35.20 16.78
C PRO A 70 -11.70 -35.10 17.01
#